data_AF-A0A2A5WKD0-F1
#
_entry.id   AF-A0A2A5WKD0-F1
#
_cell.length_a   1.000
_cell.length_b   1.000
_cell.length_c   1.000
_cell.angle_alpha   90.00
_cell.angle_beta   90.00
_cell.angle_gamma   90.00
#
_symmetry.space_group_name_H-M   'P 1'
#
loop_
_entity.id
_entity.type
_entity.pdbx_description
1 polymer ?
#
loop_
_entity_poly.entity_id
_entity_poly.type
_entity_poly.pdbx_seq_one_letter_code
_entity_poly.pdbx_strand_id
1 'polypeptide(L)'
;MKSRLLLISLMMYTALTQAADGPGELNNWGRWGDDDQKGAAKYIAAKHIVKAARLIKSGEMFSLAIQIAAAGPVHPSRIPPQHIMTGTGTDYVAVQPPAIGRMKFADD
;
A
#
# COMPACT_ATOMS: atom_id res chain seq x y z
N MET A 1 -47.05 22.43 13.33
CA MET A 1 -45.72 22.36 14.00
C MET A 1 -44.82 21.24 13.48
N LYS A 2 -45.33 20.02 13.18
CA LYS A 2 -44.52 18.89 12.71
C LYS A 2 -43.80 19.09 11.35
N SER A 3 -44.42 19.81 10.42
CA SER A 3 -43.86 20.04 9.07
C SER A 3 -42.62 20.96 9.04
N ARG A 4 -42.53 21.97 9.92
CA ARG A 4 -41.36 22.86 9.99
C ARG A 4 -40.14 22.20 10.64
N LEU A 5 -40.35 21.30 11.61
CA LEU A 5 -39.25 20.50 12.19
C LEU A 5 -38.67 19.48 11.19
N LEU A 6 -39.52 18.89 10.34
CA LEU A 6 -39.07 17.98 9.29
C LEU A 6 -38.21 18.69 8.23
N LEU A 7 -38.56 19.93 7.86
CA LEU A 7 -37.75 20.72 6.92
C LEU A 7 -36.37 21.07 7.50
N ILE A 8 -36.30 21.45 8.78
CA ILE A 8 -35.03 21.77 9.45
C ILE A 8 -34.15 20.53 9.57
N SER A 9 -34.73 19.37 9.90
CA SER A 9 -34.02 18.08 9.94
C SER A 9 -33.49 17.67 8.57
N LEU A 10 -34.30 17.82 7.51
CA LEU A 10 -33.91 17.51 6.13
C LEU A 10 -32.80 18.45 5.64
N MET A 11 -32.87 19.75 5.96
CA MET A 11 -31.84 20.72 5.59
C MET A 11 -30.52 20.51 6.35
N MET A 12 -30.57 20.12 7.64
CA MET A 12 -29.36 19.70 8.36
C MET A 12 -28.76 18.43 7.77
N TYR A 13 -29.59 17.49 7.33
CA TYR A 13 -29.13 16.24 6.72
C TYR A 13 -28.44 16.48 5.38
N THR A 14 -28.98 17.37 4.52
CA THR A 14 -28.33 17.76 3.27
C THR A 14 -27.04 18.55 3.48
N ALA A 15 -26.97 19.41 4.52
CA ALA A 15 -25.77 20.16 4.83
C ALA A 15 -24.62 19.27 5.37
N LEU A 16 -24.95 18.19 6.09
CA LEU A 16 -23.98 17.20 6.55
C LEU A 16 -23.43 16.33 5.41
N THR A 17 -24.20 16.14 4.32
CA THR A 17 -23.77 15.34 3.16
C THR A 17 -22.94 16.10 2.15
N GLN A 18 -22.74 17.42 2.29
CA GLN A 18 -21.86 18.19 1.42
C GLN A 18 -20.39 17.99 1.83
N ALA A 19 -19.93 16.74 1.85
CA ALA A 19 -18.51 16.48 1.67
C ALA A 19 -18.15 17.03 0.28
N ALA A 20 -16.99 17.66 0.14
CA ALA A 20 -16.51 18.09 -1.17
C ALA A 20 -16.24 16.83 -2.01
N ASP A 21 -17.25 16.39 -2.78
CA ASP A 21 -17.20 15.17 -3.59
C ASP A 21 -16.28 15.31 -4.84
N GLY A 22 -15.59 16.44 -4.95
CA GLY A 22 -14.68 16.76 -6.05
C GLY A 22 -13.27 17.05 -5.57
N PRO A 23 -12.28 17.03 -6.48
CA PRO A 23 -10.93 17.46 -6.14
C PRO A 23 -10.95 18.90 -5.62
N GLY A 24 -10.31 19.15 -4.47
CA GLY A 24 -10.20 20.49 -3.89
C GLY A 24 -9.49 21.47 -4.83
N GLU A 25 -9.48 22.77 -4.48
CA GLU A 25 -8.95 23.85 -5.33
C GLU A 25 -7.53 23.59 -5.87
N LEU A 26 -6.68 22.95 -5.07
CA LEU A 26 -5.34 22.54 -5.46
C LEU A 26 -5.31 21.05 -5.81
N ASN A 27 -5.33 20.76 -7.11
CA ASN A 27 -5.30 19.39 -7.61
C ASN A 27 -4.52 19.24 -8.92
N ASN A 28 -4.26 17.99 -9.31
CA ASN A 28 -3.61 17.64 -10.59
C ASN A 28 -4.56 16.88 -11.54
N TRP A 29 -5.88 16.97 -11.34
CA TRP A 29 -6.84 16.25 -12.18
C TRP A 29 -6.81 16.77 -13.62
N GLY A 30 -6.89 15.87 -14.60
CA GLY A 30 -6.79 16.19 -16.03
C GLY A 30 -5.41 16.63 -16.52
N ARG A 31 -4.42 16.88 -15.63
CA ARG A 31 -3.09 17.39 -16.02
C ARG A 31 -2.37 16.51 -17.06
N TRP A 32 -2.62 15.20 -17.03
CA TRP A 32 -1.98 14.23 -17.92
C TRP A 32 -2.98 13.39 -18.74
N GLY A 33 -4.21 13.89 -18.87
CA GLY A 33 -5.34 13.17 -19.48
C GLY A 33 -6.27 12.58 -18.44
N ASP A 34 -7.54 12.42 -18.82
CA ASP A 34 -8.61 11.97 -17.92
C ASP A 34 -8.47 10.49 -17.55
N ASP A 35 -7.84 9.69 -18.41
CA ASP A 35 -7.57 8.26 -18.18
C ASP A 35 -6.24 8.00 -17.45
N ASP A 36 -5.58 9.04 -16.93
CA ASP A 36 -4.27 8.88 -16.29
C ASP A 36 -4.36 8.16 -14.93
N GLN A 37 -3.53 7.12 -14.77
CA GLN A 37 -3.38 6.36 -13.53
C GLN A 37 -2.00 6.55 -12.86
N LYS A 38 -1.09 7.32 -13.47
CA LYS A 38 0.30 7.45 -12.97
C LYS A 38 0.51 8.72 -12.14
N GLY A 39 -0.25 9.78 -12.40
CA GLY A 39 -0.18 11.04 -11.67
C GLY A 39 1.22 11.65 -11.64
N ALA A 40 1.63 12.13 -10.47
CA ALA A 40 2.91 12.82 -10.26
C ALA A 40 4.15 11.98 -10.63
N ALA A 41 4.04 10.65 -10.75
CA ALA A 41 5.12 9.82 -11.27
C ALA A 41 5.58 10.26 -12.67
N LYS A 42 4.70 10.88 -13.47
CA LYS A 42 5.05 11.43 -14.79
C LYS A 42 6.04 12.59 -14.77
N TYR A 43 6.25 13.25 -13.62
CA TYR A 43 7.34 14.23 -13.51
C TYR A 43 8.71 13.56 -13.66
N ILE A 44 8.83 12.27 -13.38
CA ILE A 44 10.08 11.52 -13.49
C ILE A 44 10.25 11.03 -14.94
N ALA A 45 10.87 11.86 -15.79
CA ALA A 45 11.25 11.53 -17.16
C ALA A 45 12.66 10.91 -17.26
N ALA A 46 12.97 10.30 -18.42
CA ALA A 46 14.27 9.67 -18.70
C ALA A 46 15.48 10.61 -18.44
N LYS A 47 15.35 11.90 -18.76
CA LYS A 47 16.39 12.91 -18.47
C LYS A 47 16.70 13.06 -16.98
N HIS A 48 15.69 12.89 -16.11
CA HIS A 48 15.86 12.96 -14.66
C HIS A 48 16.61 11.74 -14.13
N ILE A 49 16.33 10.55 -14.70
CA ILE A 49 17.05 9.31 -14.38
C ILE A 49 18.53 9.44 -14.75
N VAL A 50 18.84 9.89 -15.96
CA VAL A 50 20.23 10.13 -16.40
C VAL A 50 20.94 11.15 -15.51
N LYS A 51 20.24 12.23 -15.12
CA LYS A 51 20.80 13.23 -14.20
C LYS A 51 21.07 12.64 -12.81
N ALA A 52 20.16 11.83 -12.27
CA ALA A 52 20.32 11.18 -10.98
C ALA A 52 21.45 10.16 -10.98
N ALA A 53 21.61 9.37 -12.05
CA ALA A 53 22.71 8.41 -12.18
C ALA A 53 24.09 9.08 -12.12
N ARG A 54 24.22 10.33 -12.59
CA ARG A 54 25.47 11.10 -12.48
C ARG A 54 25.84 11.47 -11.05
N LEU A 55 24.94 11.35 -10.07
CA LEU A 55 25.23 11.59 -8.65
C LEU A 55 25.99 10.43 -8.01
N ILE A 56 25.99 9.24 -8.62
CA ILE A 56 26.75 8.09 -8.13
C ILE A 56 28.24 8.36 -8.38
N LYS A 57 29.01 8.53 -7.29
CA LYS A 57 30.47 8.79 -7.33
C LYS A 57 31.29 7.70 -6.64
N SER A 58 30.97 7.38 -5.39
CA SER A 58 31.69 6.39 -4.57
C SER A 58 31.18 4.96 -4.76
N GLY A 59 29.93 4.79 -5.20
CA GLY A 59 29.29 3.48 -5.30
C GLY A 59 28.81 2.92 -3.95
N GLU A 60 28.85 3.71 -2.88
CA GLU A 60 28.31 3.31 -1.58
C GLU A 60 26.79 3.15 -1.64
N MET A 61 26.29 2.11 -0.96
CA MET A 61 24.87 1.77 -0.92
C MET A 61 24.38 1.71 0.52
N PHE A 62 23.25 2.38 0.78
CA PHE A 62 22.61 2.42 2.08
C PHE A 62 21.19 1.86 1.96
N SER A 63 20.85 0.84 2.74
CA SER A 63 19.47 0.37 2.84
C SER A 63 18.65 1.34 3.67
N LEU A 64 17.56 1.87 3.11
CA LEU A 64 16.62 2.77 3.79
C LEU A 64 15.35 2.04 4.25
N ALA A 65 15.33 0.71 4.16
CA ALA A 65 14.21 -0.11 4.59
C ALA A 65 14.31 -0.43 6.09
N ILE A 66 13.16 -0.50 6.76
CA ILE A 66 13.06 -1.14 8.06
C ILE A 66 13.06 -2.66 7.90
N GLN A 67 13.42 -3.38 8.96
CA GLN A 67 13.29 -4.84 8.96
C GLN A 67 11.81 -5.23 8.84
N ILE A 68 11.49 -6.10 7.88
CA ILE A 68 10.14 -6.64 7.70
C ILE A 68 9.96 -7.73 8.75
N ALA A 69 9.35 -7.36 9.87
CA ALA A 69 9.06 -8.25 10.99
C ALA A 69 7.83 -7.76 11.74
N ALA A 70 7.24 -8.65 12.54
CA ALA A 70 6.07 -8.34 13.36
C ALA A 70 6.33 -7.22 14.38
N ALA A 71 7.59 -7.01 14.78
CA ALA A 71 8.01 -5.98 15.74
C ALA A 71 8.16 -4.57 15.14
N GLY A 72 7.96 -4.40 13.83
CA GLY A 72 8.06 -3.09 13.17
C GLY A 72 6.84 -2.19 13.42
N PRO A 73 6.99 -0.85 13.32
CA PRO A 73 5.86 0.07 13.44
C PRO A 73 4.86 -0.14 12.30
N VAL A 74 3.60 -0.36 12.64
CA VAL A 74 2.50 -0.51 11.70
C VAL A 74 1.29 0.30 12.19
N HIS A 75 0.49 0.82 11.27
CA HIS A 75 -0.75 1.52 11.62
C HIS A 75 -1.66 0.55 12.43
N PRO A 76 -2.27 0.96 13.55
CA PRO A 76 -2.97 0.03 14.46
C PRO A 76 -4.11 -0.79 13.84
N SER A 77 -4.71 -0.32 12.74
CA SER A 77 -5.76 -1.04 12.00
C SER A 77 -5.23 -2.10 11.03
N ARG A 78 -3.92 -2.22 10.86
CA ARG A 78 -3.29 -3.16 9.91
C ARG A 78 -2.61 -4.29 10.68
N ILE A 79 -2.63 -5.48 10.09
CA ILE A 79 -1.94 -6.65 10.62
C ILE A 79 -0.43 -6.47 10.38
N PRO A 80 0.43 -6.65 11.39
CA PRO A 80 1.88 -6.64 11.19
C PRO A 80 2.34 -7.71 10.18
N PRO A 81 3.47 -7.52 9.48
CA PRO A 81 4.04 -8.55 8.63
C PRO A 81 4.26 -9.86 9.40
N GLN A 82 3.78 -10.97 8.83
CA GLN A 82 3.94 -12.31 9.41
C GLN A 82 4.93 -13.11 8.57
N HIS A 83 5.92 -13.67 9.25
CA HIS A 83 6.86 -14.61 8.67
C HIS A 83 6.50 -16.00 9.19
N ILE A 84 6.04 -16.89 8.30
CA ILE A 84 5.53 -18.22 8.64
C ILE A 84 6.26 -19.22 7.75
N MET A 85 6.72 -20.32 8.35
CA MET A 85 7.19 -21.50 7.62
C MET A 85 6.08 -22.55 7.62
N THR A 86 5.80 -23.13 6.46
CA THR A 86 4.72 -24.12 6.21
C THR A 86 5.21 -25.55 6.43
N GLY A 87 6.51 -25.80 6.34
CA GLY A 87 7.12 -27.09 6.67
C GLY A 87 8.63 -26.99 6.80
N THR A 88 9.20 -27.88 7.62
CA THR A 88 10.64 -28.08 7.78
C THR A 88 11.00 -29.54 7.50
N GLY A 89 12.25 -29.82 7.14
CA GLY A 89 12.73 -31.19 6.87
C GLY A 89 12.47 -32.17 8.03
N THR A 90 12.42 -31.68 9.28
CA THR A 90 12.09 -32.47 10.47
C THR A 90 10.65 -32.98 10.50
N ASP A 91 9.70 -32.30 9.85
CA ASP A 91 8.30 -32.74 9.83
C ASP A 91 8.15 -34.09 9.13
N TYR A 92 8.95 -34.34 8.08
CA TYR A 92 9.02 -35.62 7.37
C TYR A 92 9.78 -36.72 8.11
N VAL A 93 10.56 -36.36 9.14
CA VAL A 93 11.20 -37.34 10.03
C VAL A 93 10.24 -37.73 11.14
N ALA A 94 9.41 -36.78 11.60
CA ALA A 94 8.43 -37.01 12.64
C ALA A 94 7.28 -37.89 12.14
N VAL A 95 6.45 -37.43 11.19
CA VAL A 95 5.30 -38.23 10.66
C VAL A 95 4.80 -37.76 9.28
N GLN A 96 5.21 -36.59 8.77
CA GLN A 96 4.57 -36.02 7.59
C GLN A 96 4.90 -36.81 6.31
N PRO A 97 3.89 -37.29 5.56
CA PRO A 97 4.15 -37.96 4.29
C PRO A 97 4.65 -36.95 3.24
N PRO A 98 5.51 -37.40 2.29
CA PRO A 98 5.98 -36.56 1.20
C PRO A 98 4.83 -36.01 0.34
N ALA A 99 4.96 -34.76 -0.12
CA ALA A 99 3.90 -34.04 -0.82
C ALA A 99 3.56 -34.66 -2.20
N ILE A 100 4.58 -35.10 -2.95
CA ILE A 100 4.43 -35.80 -4.23
C ILE A 100 5.55 -36.86 -4.35
N GLY A 101 5.18 -38.14 -4.41
CA GLY A 101 6.16 -39.23 -4.52
C GLY A 101 7.13 -39.27 -3.34
N ARG A 102 8.43 -39.03 -3.59
CA ARG A 102 9.48 -38.95 -2.55
C ARG A 102 9.93 -37.51 -2.22
N MET A 103 9.32 -36.50 -2.85
CA MET A 103 9.72 -35.10 -2.67
C MET A 103 9.23 -34.57 -1.31
N LYS A 104 10.17 -34.04 -0.53
CA LYS A 104 9.94 -33.35 0.74
C LYS A 104 10.07 -31.85 0.50
N PHE A 105 9.16 -31.06 1.03
CA PHE A 105 9.13 -29.60 0.94
C PHE A 105 9.49 -28.97 2.29
N ALA A 106 10.49 -28.09 2.29
CA ALA A 106 10.85 -27.30 3.44
C ALA A 106 10.97 -25.83 3.02
N ASP A 107 10.50 -24.93 3.86
CA ASP A 107 10.51 -23.47 3.64
C ASP A 107 11.79 -22.79 4.18
N ASP A 108 12.69 -23.55 4.83
CA ASP A 108 13.96 -23.07 5.37
C ASP A 108 15.14 -23.06 4.36
#